data_AF-A0A373G4L9-F1
#
_entry.id   AF-A0A373G4L9-F1
#
_cell.length_a   1.000
_cell.length_b   1.000
_cell.length_c   1.000
_cell.angle_alpha   90.00
_cell.angle_beta   90.00
_cell.angle_gamma   90.00
#
_symmetry.space_group_name_H-M   'P 1'
#
loop_
_entity.id
_entity.type
_entity.pdbx_description
1 polymer ?
#
loop_
_entity_poly.entity_id
_entity_poly.type
_entity_poly.pdbx_seq_one_letter_code
_entity_poly.pdbx_strand_id
1 'polypeptide(L)'
;MDRVFTELSDRENEIAQLYGGGLEVKEVANLLFRSSATIRNHMQSIYEKLQVRNRSELSIKMMERLNRVKFTLDLSPIVRASVSCFLLCVFSLSLYHEQSEMRRGREAKVERIERIRRPE
;
A
#
# COMPACT_ATOMS: atom_id res chain seq x y z
N MET A 1 7.13 -13.02 -19.63
CA MET A 1 5.97 -12.97 -18.72
C MET A 1 4.87 -13.77 -19.35
N ASP A 2 4.30 -14.72 -18.61
CA ASP A 2 3.13 -15.46 -19.10
C ASP A 2 1.94 -14.50 -19.31
N ARG A 3 1.09 -14.82 -20.29
CA ARG A 3 -0.07 -14.00 -20.61
C ARG A 3 -1.13 -14.14 -19.52
N VAL A 4 -1.50 -13.03 -18.88
CA VAL A 4 -2.53 -13.02 -17.83
C VAL A 4 -3.91 -12.70 -18.43
N PHE A 5 -3.95 -11.74 -19.35
CA PHE A 5 -5.17 -11.32 -20.02
C PHE A 5 -5.14 -11.75 -21.50
N THR A 6 -6.07 -12.63 -21.87
CA THR A 6 -6.23 -13.11 -23.25
C THR A 6 -6.94 -12.08 -24.13
N GLU A 7 -7.70 -11.16 -23.51
CA GLU A 7 -8.46 -10.12 -24.19
C GLU A 7 -7.61 -8.90 -24.60
N LEU A 8 -6.39 -8.79 -24.06
CA LEU A 8 -5.45 -7.70 -24.33
C LEU A 8 -4.43 -8.10 -25.39
N SER A 9 -3.96 -7.12 -26.17
CA SER A 9 -2.76 -7.32 -27.00
C SER A 9 -1.54 -7.62 -26.12
N ASP A 10 -0.48 -8.18 -26.70
CA ASP A 10 0.72 -8.58 -25.94
C ASP A 10 1.30 -7.38 -25.16
N ARG A 11 1.33 -6.21 -25.81
CA ARG A 11 1.81 -4.98 -25.21
C ARG A 11 0.90 -4.48 -24.10
N GLU A 12 -0.41 -4.50 -24.31
CA GLU A 12 -1.37 -4.11 -23.28
C GLU A 12 -1.33 -5.03 -22.07
N ASN A 13 -1.18 -6.34 -22.29
CA ASN A 13 -1.03 -7.32 -21.23
C ASN A 13 0.24 -7.07 -20.42
N GLU A 14 1.37 -6.78 -21.07
CA GLU A 14 2.62 -6.42 -20.38
C GLU A 14 2.47 -5.15 -19.53
N ILE A 15 1.88 -4.09 -20.10
CA ILE A 15 1.64 -2.83 -19.38
C ILE A 15 0.68 -3.07 -18.19
N ALA A 16 -0.40 -3.84 -18.40
CA ALA A 16 -1.36 -4.18 -17.36
C ALA A 16 -0.71 -4.95 -16.20
N GLN A 17 0.19 -5.89 -16.50
CA GLN A 17 0.93 -6.65 -15.49
C GLN A 17 1.87 -5.77 -14.67
N LEU A 18 2.64 -4.89 -15.32
CA LEU A 18 3.55 -3.98 -14.62
C LEU A 18 2.77 -2.99 -13.73
N TYR A 19 1.74 -2.36 -14.29
CA TYR A 19 0.96 -1.35 -13.58
C TYR A 19 0.09 -1.95 -12.45
N GLY A 20 -0.57 -3.07 -12.74
CA GLY A 20 -1.37 -3.84 -11.77
C GLY A 20 -0.52 -4.48 -10.67
N GLY A 21 0.75 -4.74 -10.95
CA GLY A 21 1.74 -5.25 -9.98
C GLY A 21 2.32 -4.20 -9.04
N GLY A 22 1.96 -2.92 -9.19
CA GLY A 22 2.37 -1.87 -8.25
C GLY A 22 3.29 -0.79 -8.82
N LEU A 23 3.70 -0.87 -10.09
CA LEU A 23 4.48 0.20 -10.73
C LEU A 23 3.61 1.40 -11.11
N GLU A 24 4.17 2.59 -10.97
CA GLU A 24 3.57 3.85 -11.42
C GLU A 24 3.73 4.06 -12.93
N VAL A 25 2.86 4.88 -13.52
CA VAL A 25 2.86 5.18 -14.97
C VAL A 25 4.24 5.63 -15.47
N LYS A 26 4.97 6.41 -14.67
CA LYS A 26 6.32 6.86 -15.02
C LYS A 26 7.34 5.72 -15.03
N GLU A 27 7.24 4.80 -14.08
CA GLU A 27 8.14 3.65 -13.98
C GLU A 27 7.90 2.67 -15.13
N VAL A 28 6.63 2.39 -15.43
CA VAL A 28 6.25 1.59 -16.61
C VAL A 28 6.75 2.25 -17.89
N ALA A 29 6.57 3.56 -18.03
CA ALA A 29 7.06 4.32 -19.18
C ALA A 29 8.59 4.18 -19.36
N ASN A 30 9.35 4.28 -18.27
CA ASN A 30 10.80 4.15 -18.27
C ASN A 30 11.23 2.72 -18.64
N LEU A 31 10.65 1.70 -18.01
CA LEU A 31 10.96 0.29 -18.29
C LEU A 31 10.68 -0.09 -19.74
N LEU A 32 9.64 0.50 -20.30
CA LEU A 32 9.14 0.18 -21.63
C LEU A 32 9.67 1.11 -22.73
N PHE A 33 10.53 2.07 -22.38
CA PHE A 33 11.06 3.11 -23.29
C PHE A 33 9.95 3.81 -24.08
N ARG A 34 8.93 4.29 -23.36
CA ARG A 34 7.76 5.00 -23.90
C ARG A 34 7.46 6.25 -23.10
N SER A 35 6.67 7.16 -23.68
CA SER A 35 6.21 8.33 -22.93
C SER A 35 5.13 7.94 -21.91
N SER A 36 5.06 8.66 -20.78
CA SER A 36 3.96 8.45 -19.82
C SER A 36 2.58 8.71 -20.43
N ALA A 37 2.48 9.59 -21.44
CA ALA A 37 1.23 9.82 -22.17
C ALA A 37 0.80 8.58 -22.96
N THR A 38 1.74 7.91 -23.63
CA THR A 38 1.49 6.65 -24.32
C THR A 38 1.01 5.57 -23.35
N ILE A 39 1.63 5.44 -22.18
CA ILE A 39 1.19 4.49 -21.15
C ILE A 39 -0.21 4.81 -20.65
N ARG A 40 -0.55 6.10 -20.43
CA ARG A 40 -1.92 6.50 -20.06
C ARG A 40 -2.96 6.14 -21.14
N ASN A 41 -2.62 6.31 -22.41
CA ASN A 41 -3.52 5.93 -23.51
C ASN A 41 -3.74 4.41 -23.54
N HIS A 42 -2.68 3.62 -23.34
CA HIS A 42 -2.83 2.17 -23.19
C HIS A 42 -3.67 1.82 -21.96
N MET A 43 -3.49 2.48 -20.82
CA MET A 43 -4.32 2.27 -19.63
C MET A 43 -5.80 2.51 -19.90
N GLN A 44 -6.15 3.57 -20.64
CA GLN A 44 -7.53 3.83 -21.00
C GLN A 44 -8.13 2.68 -21.82
N SER A 45 -7.40 2.20 -22.84
CA SER A 45 -7.85 1.06 -23.64
C SER A 45 -7.93 -0.24 -22.83
N ILE A 46 -7.00 -0.46 -21.90
CA ILE A 46 -7.00 -1.61 -21.00
C ILE A 46 -8.21 -1.58 -20.08
N TYR A 47 -8.53 -0.43 -19.49
CA TYR A 47 -9.70 -0.24 -18.63
C TYR A 47 -11.00 -0.52 -19.37
N GLU A 48 -11.12 -0.03 -20.60
CA GLU A 48 -12.27 -0.30 -21.48
C GLU A 48 -12.38 -1.79 -21.83
N LYS A 49 -11.29 -2.42 -22.28
CA LYS A 49 -11.28 -3.85 -22.67
C LYS A 49 -11.54 -4.77 -21.49
N LEU A 50 -11.00 -4.45 -20.32
CA LEU A 50 -11.19 -5.25 -19.11
C LEU A 50 -12.42 -4.84 -18.29
N GLN A 51 -13.14 -3.78 -18.67
CA GLN A 51 -14.31 -3.28 -17.95
C GLN A 51 -14.00 -2.98 -16.47
N VAL A 52 -12.82 -2.40 -16.20
CA VAL A 52 -12.38 -1.98 -14.87
C VAL A 52 -12.27 -0.46 -14.82
N ARG A 53 -12.54 0.15 -13.66
CA ARG A 53 -12.64 1.61 -13.52
C ARG A 53 -11.40 2.26 -12.94
N ASN A 54 -10.59 1.49 -12.22
CA ASN A 54 -9.44 2.01 -11.49
C ASN A 54 -8.33 0.95 -11.37
N ARG A 55 -7.16 1.41 -10.91
CA ARG A 55 -6.00 0.56 -10.69
C ARG A 55 -6.30 -0.60 -9.73
N SER A 56 -7.05 -0.34 -8.66
CA SER A 56 -7.37 -1.37 -7.67
C SER A 56 -8.19 -2.50 -8.29
N GLU A 57 -9.21 -2.19 -9.10
CA GLU A 57 -10.00 -3.18 -9.83
C GLU A 57 -9.14 -3.97 -10.83
N LEU A 58 -8.21 -3.29 -11.53
CA LEU A 58 -7.25 -3.98 -12.40
C LEU A 58 -6.37 -4.96 -11.62
N SER A 59 -5.80 -4.53 -10.49
CA SER A 59 -4.95 -5.38 -9.63
C SER A 59 -5.73 -6.57 -9.08
N ILE A 60 -6.97 -6.37 -8.64
CA ILE A 60 -7.85 -7.44 -8.17
C ILE A 60 -8.12 -8.44 -9.30
N LYS A 61 -8.52 -7.94 -10.48
CA LYS A 61 -8.80 -8.80 -11.64
C LYS A 61 -7.57 -9.59 -12.08
N MET A 62 -6.40 -8.98 -12.03
CA MET A 62 -5.12 -9.65 -12.31
C MET A 62 -4.84 -10.75 -11.27
N MET A 63 -5.06 -10.45 -10.00
CA MET A 63 -4.88 -11.41 -8.91
C MET A 63 -5.85 -12.59 -9.03
N GLU A 64 -7.12 -12.37 -9.37
CA GLU A 64 -8.10 -13.45 -9.62
C GLU A 64 -7.70 -14.36 -10.79
N ARG A 65 -7.00 -13.83 -11.79
CA ARG A 65 -6.50 -14.62 -12.93
C ARG A 65 -5.24 -15.42 -12.57
N LEU A 66 -4.36 -14.86 -11.73
CA LEU A 66 -3.11 -15.49 -11.30
C LEU A 66 -3.33 -16.52 -10.18
N ASN A 67 -4.21 -16.22 -9.24
CA ASN A 67 -4.53 -17.06 -8.10
C ASN A 67 -5.99 -17.51 -8.21
N ARG A 68 -6.24 -18.83 -8.11
CA ARG A 68 -7.61 -19.39 -7.97
C ARG A 68 -8.32 -18.99 -6.67
N VAL A 69 -7.74 -18.08 -5.89
CA VAL A 69 -8.30 -17.57 -4.65
C VAL A 69 -8.77 -16.14 -4.91
N LYS A 70 -10.09 -15.94 -4.88
CA LYS A 70 -10.69 -14.61 -4.92
C LYS A 70 -10.26 -13.86 -3.66
N PHE A 71 -9.28 -12.96 -3.80
CA PHE A 71 -8.94 -12.01 -2.74
C PHE A 71 -9.97 -10.88 -2.76
N THR A 72 -11.24 -11.22 -2.52
CA THR A 72 -12.20 -10.19 -2.23
C THR A 72 -11.97 -9.79 -0.78
N LEU A 73 -11.47 -8.57 -0.58
CA LEU A 73 -11.62 -7.88 0.70
C LEU A 73 -13.10 -7.50 0.90
N ASP A 74 -14.02 -8.44 0.68
CA ASP A 74 -15.45 -8.36 1.02
C ASP A 74 -15.61 -8.53 2.54
N LEU A 75 -14.72 -7.90 3.31
CA LEU A 75 -14.92 -7.75 4.72
C LEU A 75 -16.12 -6.83 4.86
N SER A 76 -17.17 -7.34 5.52
CA SER A 76 -18.32 -6.55 5.92
C SER A 76 -17.84 -5.21 6.49
N PRO A 77 -18.55 -4.10 6.26
CA PRO A 77 -18.16 -2.77 6.76
C PRO A 77 -17.74 -2.78 8.24
N ILE A 78 -18.39 -3.65 9.02
CA ILE A 78 -18.10 -3.91 10.44
C ILE A 78 -16.71 -4.52 10.63
N VAL A 79 -16.36 -5.56 9.87
CA VAL A 79 -15.07 -6.24 10.02
C VAL A 79 -13.94 -5.31 9.60
N ARG A 80 -14.13 -4.53 8.52
CA ARG A 80 -13.16 -3.49 8.14
C ARG A 80 -12.97 -2.45 9.24
N ALA A 81 -14.07 -1.95 9.82
CA ALA A 81 -14.00 -1.00 10.94
C ALA A 81 -13.32 -1.62 12.17
N SER A 82 -13.59 -2.90 12.47
CA SER A 82 -12.97 -3.60 13.60
C SER A 82 -11.46 -3.75 13.44
N VAL A 83 -10.99 -4.11 12.24
CA VAL A 83 -9.56 -4.23 11.93
C VAL A 83 -8.89 -2.87 12.01
N SER A 84 -9.51 -1.83 11.44
CA SER A 84 -8.99 -0.46 11.54
C SER A 84 -8.90 0.01 13.00
N CYS A 85 -9.94 -0.22 13.81
CA CYS A 85 -9.95 0.15 15.23
C CYS A 85 -8.86 -0.58 16.00
N PHE A 86 -8.72 -1.90 15.79
CA PHE A 86 -7.69 -2.70 16.42
C PHE A 86 -6.28 -2.18 16.09
N LEU A 87 -5.99 -1.91 14.81
CA LEU A 87 -4.70 -1.36 14.39
C LEU A 87 -4.42 0.02 14.99
N LEU A 88 -5.44 0.89 15.09
CA LEU A 88 -5.31 2.20 15.72
C LEU A 88 -5.06 2.10 17.23
N CYS A 89 -5.73 1.19 17.92
CA CYS A 89 -5.48 0.92 19.34
C CYS A 89 -4.06 0.42 19.56
N VAL A 90 -3.60 -0.53 18.75
CA VAL A 90 -2.22 -1.03 18.82
C VAL A 90 -1.20 0.09 18.59
N PHE A 91 -1.41 0.92 17.56
CA PHE A 91 -0.51 2.04 17.26
C PHE A 91 -0.52 3.09 18.38
N SER A 92 -1.69 3.42 18.93
CA SER A 92 -1.83 4.37 20.04
C SER A 92 -1.16 3.86 21.31
N LEU A 93 -1.31 2.57 21.63
CA LEU A 93 -0.62 1.95 22.76
C LEU A 93 0.89 1.92 22.56
N SER A 94 1.36 1.62 21.35
CA SER A 94 2.78 1.61 21.02
C SER A 94 3.40 3.01 21.16
N LEU A 95 2.71 4.05 20.67
CA LEU A 95 3.13 5.44 20.84
C LEU A 95 3.05 5.92 22.30
N TYR A 96 2.01 5.50 23.03
CA TYR A 96 1.88 5.81 24.46
C TYR A 96 3.02 5.19 25.26
N HIS A 97 3.36 3.93 24.98
CA HIS A 97 4.45 3.24 25.64
C HIS A 97 5.79 3.96 25.40
N GLU A 98 6.10 4.34 24.15
CA GLU A 98 7.34 5.06 23.81
C GLU A 98 7.42 6.45 24.46
N GLN A 99 6.31 7.21 24.50
CA GLN A 99 6.24 8.48 25.23
C GLN A 99 6.43 8.32 26.74
N SER A 100 5.92 7.23 27.33
CA SER A 100 6.06 6.95 28.76
C SER A 100 7.51 6.67 29.16
N GLU A 101 8.25 5.89 28.36
CA GLU A 101 9.68 5.64 28.54
C GLU A 101 10.48 6.95 28.48
N MET A 102 10.16 7.81 27.50
CA MET A 102 10.80 9.12 27.33
C MET A 102 10.53 10.06 28.51
N ARG A 103 9.32 10.07 29.08
CA ARG A 103 8.99 10.89 30.26
C ARG A 103 9.72 10.41 31.52
N ARG A 104 9.71 9.09 31.78
CA ARG A 104 10.45 8.50 32.91
C ARG A 104 11.96 8.75 32.81
N GLY A 105 12.53 8.68 31.61
CA GLY A 105 13.94 8.99 31.38
C GLY A 105 14.31 10.44 31.67
N ARG A 106 13.40 11.39 31.40
CA ARG A 106 13.59 12.81 31.72
C ARG A 106 13.48 13.08 33.22
N GLU A 107 12.48 12.49 33.90
CA GLU A 107 12.30 12.60 35.34
C GLU A 107 13.51 12.03 36.10
N ALA A 108 13.98 10.83 35.73
CA ALA A 108 15.18 10.24 36.32
C ALA A 108 16.45 11.08 36.10
N LYS A 109 16.54 11.82 34.99
CA LYS A 109 17.66 12.72 34.71
C LYS A 109 17.57 14.01 35.53
N VAL A 110 16.37 14.57 35.71
CA VAL A 110 16.13 15.75 36.55
C VAL A 110 16.44 15.42 38.01
N GLU A 111 15.93 14.30 38.52
CA GLU A 111 16.17 13.86 39.90
C GLU A 111 17.67 13.64 40.17
N ARG A 112 18.40 13.07 39.20
CA ARG A 112 19.86 12.88 39.31
C ARG A 112 20.61 14.22 39.32
N ILE A 113 20.19 15.21 38.52
CA ILE A 113 20.77 16.56 38.50
C ILE A 113 20.49 17.28 39.82
N GLU A 114 19.27 17.20 40.34
CA GLU A 114 18.91 17.80 41.63
C GLU A 114 19.69 17.20 42.80
N ARG A 115 19.94 15.88 42.78
CA ARG A 115 20.78 15.20 43.78
C ARG A 115 22.23 15.65 43.76
N ILE A 116 22.78 15.96 42.58
CA ILE A 116 24.15 16.48 42.42
C ILE A 116 24.24 17.96 42.84
N ARG A 117 23.16 18.73 42.65
CA ARG A 117 23.12 20.17 42.90
C ARG A 117 22.79 20.56 44.35
N ARG A 118 22.37 19.61 45.20
CA ARG A 118 22.16 19.87 46.63
C ARG A 118 23.46 19.56 47.39
N PRO A 119 24.31 20.55 47.74
CA PRO A 119 25.37 20.30 48.71
C PRO A 119 24.73 20.16 50.10
N GLU A 120 25.27 19.24 50.90
CA GLU A 120 24.98 19.14 52.33
C GLU A 120 25.31 20.44 53.08
#